data_AF-A0A3A4VDY4-F1
#
_entry.id   AF-A0A3A4VDY4-F1
#
_cell.length_a   1.000
_cell.length_b   1.000
_cell.length_c   1.000
_cell.angle_alpha   90.00
_cell.angle_beta   90.00
_cell.angle_gamma   90.00
#
_symmetry.space_group_name_H-M   'P 1'
#
loop_
_entity.id
_entity.type
_entity.pdbx_description
1 polymer ?
#
loop_
_entity_poly.entity_id
_entity_poly.type
_entity_poly.pdbx_seq_one_letter_code
_entity_poly.pdbx_strand_id
1 'polypeptide(L)'
;MVIGIYILTVFMLSKSNKKWAMIFATHPLILIEGLVNGHNDMVALSLALISIMILQKNKLIYAKIGLMLSAGIKYTTMPLIGLTKNGRFNNAFLFIQMCLLVYMGTKMEIQPWYYLILFVLIPFYTKLLNDWNIFITGLIFSYYPYIRLGGWDTAEKVTLKHNIIIVFLFINIVYVVAKYLWGKKLLAFRKR
;
A
#
# COMPACT_ATOMS: atom_id res chain seq x y z
N MET A 1 -15.60 -4.63 -14.15
CA MET A 1 -14.37 -3.85 -14.44
C MET A 1 -13.23 -4.16 -13.45
N VAL A 2 -13.44 -4.00 -12.13
CA VAL A 2 -12.41 -4.19 -11.09
C VAL A 2 -11.81 -5.61 -11.04
N ILE A 3 -12.64 -6.65 -11.13
CA ILE A 3 -12.17 -8.06 -11.12
C ILE A 3 -11.21 -8.33 -12.30
N GLY A 4 -11.56 -7.86 -13.51
CA GLY A 4 -10.74 -8.08 -14.71
C GLY A 4 -9.36 -7.43 -14.58
N ILE A 5 -9.29 -6.18 -14.13
CA ILE A 5 -8.00 -5.48 -13.97
C ILE A 5 -7.18 -6.05 -12.80
N TYR A 6 -7.83 -6.54 -11.74
CA TYR A 6 -7.19 -7.28 -10.66
C TYR A 6 -6.52 -8.56 -11.16
N ILE A 7 -7.27 -9.42 -11.88
CA ILE A 7 -6.74 -10.68 -12.44
C ILE A 7 -5.58 -10.40 -13.39
N LEU A 8 -5.72 -9.38 -14.26
CA LEU A 8 -4.64 -8.97 -15.15
C LEU A 8 -3.39 -8.54 -14.38
N THR A 9 -3.53 -7.80 -13.28
CA THR A 9 -2.41 -7.37 -12.44
C THR A 9 -1.73 -8.55 -11.78
N VAL A 10 -2.49 -9.50 -11.22
CA VAL A 10 -1.95 -10.75 -10.65
C VAL A 10 -1.21 -11.56 -11.72
N PHE A 11 -1.81 -11.72 -12.91
CA PHE A 11 -1.19 -12.42 -14.02
C PHE A 11 0.12 -11.77 -14.44
N MET A 12 0.13 -10.44 -14.63
CA MET A 12 1.33 -9.69 -14.98
C MET A 12 2.39 -9.88 -13.90
N LEU A 13 2.07 -9.62 -12.63
CA LEU A 13 2.98 -9.83 -11.50
C LEU A 13 3.55 -11.25 -11.50
N SER A 14 2.75 -12.27 -11.81
CA SER A 14 3.19 -13.66 -11.81
C SER A 14 4.26 -13.93 -12.87
N LYS A 15 4.21 -13.23 -14.01
CA LYS A 15 5.21 -13.32 -15.09
C LYS A 15 6.53 -12.67 -14.71
N SER A 16 6.53 -11.70 -13.79
CA SER A 16 7.77 -11.07 -13.31
C SER A 16 8.30 -11.74 -12.05
N ASN A 17 7.45 -12.02 -11.07
CA ASN A 17 7.82 -12.64 -9.80
C ASN A 17 6.60 -13.28 -9.11
N LYS A 18 6.61 -14.61 -8.97
CA LYS A 18 5.52 -15.36 -8.32
C LYS A 18 5.25 -14.92 -6.88
N LYS A 19 6.27 -14.49 -6.13
CA LYS A 19 6.12 -13.99 -4.76
C LYS A 19 5.37 -12.66 -4.73
N TRP A 20 5.64 -11.76 -5.67
CA TRP A 20 4.91 -10.49 -5.78
C TRP A 20 3.44 -10.71 -6.10
N ALA A 21 3.16 -11.62 -7.03
CA ALA A 21 1.80 -12.02 -7.37
C ALA A 21 1.06 -12.60 -6.16
N MET A 22 1.72 -13.49 -5.41
CA MET A 22 1.14 -14.09 -4.22
C MET A 22 0.83 -13.03 -3.16
N ILE A 23 1.79 -12.16 -2.82
CA ILE A 23 1.55 -11.05 -1.87
C ILE A 23 0.35 -10.22 -2.31
N PHE A 24 0.30 -9.80 -3.58
CA PHE A 24 -0.80 -8.98 -4.08
C PHE A 24 -2.15 -9.72 -4.07
N ALA A 25 -2.16 -10.99 -4.50
CA ALA A 25 -3.38 -11.76 -4.68
C ALA A 25 -4.01 -12.24 -3.36
N THR A 26 -3.22 -12.36 -2.29
CA THR A 26 -3.70 -12.87 -1.00
C THR A 26 -3.73 -11.82 0.10
N HIS A 27 -3.29 -10.58 -0.17
CA HIS A 27 -3.29 -9.55 0.86
C HIS A 27 -4.73 -9.19 1.26
N PRO A 28 -5.10 -9.29 2.55
CA PRO A 28 -6.48 -9.06 2.97
C PRO A 28 -6.96 -7.64 2.67
N LEU A 29 -6.09 -6.62 2.81
CA LEU A 29 -6.42 -5.24 2.43
C LEU A 29 -6.76 -5.11 0.93
N ILE A 30 -6.03 -5.79 0.04
CA ILE A 30 -6.31 -5.76 -1.41
C ILE A 30 -7.65 -6.46 -1.69
N LEU A 31 -7.89 -7.60 -1.07
CA LEU A 31 -9.12 -8.37 -1.30
C LEU A 31 -10.35 -7.62 -0.79
N ILE A 32 -10.32 -7.12 0.45
CA ILE A 32 -11.47 -6.47 1.07
C ILE A 32 -11.72 -5.10 0.43
N GLU A 33 -10.72 -4.22 0.43
CA GLU A 33 -10.90 -2.85 -0.07
C GLU A 33 -10.89 -2.76 -1.59
N GLY A 34 -10.02 -3.55 -2.22
CA GLY A 34 -9.85 -3.48 -3.66
C GLY A 34 -10.94 -4.26 -4.40
N LEU A 35 -11.16 -5.53 -4.02
CA LEU A 35 -12.01 -6.44 -4.78
C LEU A 35 -13.46 -6.48 -4.29
N VAL A 36 -13.68 -6.60 -2.98
CA VAL A 36 -15.03 -6.74 -2.40
C VAL A 36 -15.76 -5.40 -2.38
N ASN A 37 -15.11 -4.35 -1.84
CA ASN A 37 -15.71 -3.01 -1.78
C ASN A 37 -15.71 -2.30 -3.14
N GLY A 38 -14.93 -2.80 -4.12
CA GLY A 38 -14.96 -2.31 -5.50
C GLY A 38 -14.47 -0.87 -5.68
N HIS A 39 -13.60 -0.37 -4.80
CA HIS A 39 -13.11 1.01 -4.89
C HIS A 39 -12.30 1.24 -6.18
N ASN A 40 -12.48 2.42 -6.79
CA ASN A 40 -11.70 2.86 -7.95
C ASN A 40 -10.19 2.95 -7.67
N ASP A 41 -9.80 3.06 -6.39
CA ASP A 41 -8.44 2.88 -5.88
C ASP A 41 -7.76 1.64 -6.45
N MET A 42 -8.51 0.55 -6.58
CA MET A 42 -7.99 -0.71 -7.09
C MET A 42 -7.61 -0.62 -8.56
N VAL A 43 -8.40 0.11 -9.36
CA VAL A 43 -8.12 0.35 -10.78
C VAL A 43 -6.87 1.22 -10.92
N ALA A 44 -6.77 2.30 -10.13
CA ALA A 44 -5.60 3.18 -10.13
C ALA A 44 -4.32 2.43 -9.71
N LEU A 45 -4.38 1.65 -8.63
CA LEU A 45 -3.28 0.81 -8.15
C LEU A 45 -2.86 -0.22 -9.20
N SER A 46 -3.84 -0.91 -9.81
CA SER A 46 -3.59 -1.93 -10.82
C SER A 46 -2.89 -1.35 -12.05
N LEU A 47 -3.36 -0.21 -12.56
CA LEU A 47 -2.70 0.50 -13.65
C LEU A 47 -1.28 0.95 -13.28
N ALA A 48 -1.09 1.47 -12.05
CA ALA A 48 0.23 1.88 -11.59
C ALA A 48 1.21 0.70 -11.53
N LEU A 49 0.77 -0.44 -10.98
CA LEU A 49 1.59 -1.66 -10.90
C LEU A 49 1.93 -2.20 -12.29
N ILE A 50 0.95 -2.34 -13.18
CA ILE A 50 1.20 -2.77 -14.57
C ILE A 50 2.20 -1.82 -15.26
N SER A 51 2.07 -0.52 -15.03
CA SER A 51 2.98 0.48 -15.59
C SER A 51 4.40 0.36 -15.04
N ILE A 52 4.56 0.05 -13.75
CA ILE A 52 5.87 -0.23 -13.15
C ILE A 52 6.49 -1.50 -13.72
N MET A 53 5.69 -2.52 -14.01
CA MET A 53 6.18 -3.73 -14.68
C MET A 53 6.66 -3.45 -16.10
N ILE A 54 5.97 -2.57 -16.84
CA ILE A 54 6.39 -2.09 -18.15
C ILE A 54 7.69 -1.26 -18.03
N LEU A 55 7.80 -0.43 -16.98
CA LEU A 55 8.99 0.36 -16.69
C LEU A 55 10.23 -0.53 -16.48
N GLN A 56 10.08 -1.64 -15.75
CA GLN A 56 11.17 -2.63 -15.55
C GLN A 56 11.67 -3.23 -16.87
N LYS A 57 10.78 -3.35 -17.88
CA LYS A 57 11.08 -3.84 -19.24
C LYS A 57 11.66 -2.77 -20.18
N ASN A 58 12.17 -1.64 -19.67
CA ASN A 58 12.74 -0.52 -20.44
C ASN A 58 11.75 0.22 -21.37
N LYS A 59 10.45 -0.01 -21.24
CA LYS A 59 9.43 0.64 -22.07
C LYS A 59 8.94 1.95 -21.41
N LEU A 60 9.84 2.93 -21.30
CA LEU A 60 9.64 4.14 -20.49
C LEU A 60 8.37 4.92 -20.87
N ILE A 61 8.17 5.21 -22.16
CA ILE A 61 7.03 6.03 -22.63
C ILE A 61 5.70 5.37 -22.24
N TYR A 62 5.52 4.09 -22.54
CA TYR A 62 4.31 3.34 -22.20
C TYR A 62 4.08 3.26 -20.69
N ALA A 63 5.14 3.10 -19.89
CA ALA A 63 5.05 3.13 -18.45
C ALA A 63 4.60 4.50 -17.92
N LYS A 64 5.13 5.60 -18.47
CA LYS A 64 4.74 6.95 -18.05
C LYS A 64 3.31 7.27 -18.42
N ILE A 65 2.87 6.91 -19.64
CA ILE A 65 1.47 7.05 -20.05
C ILE A 65 0.56 6.30 -19.08
N GLY A 66 0.87 5.04 -18.76
CA GLY A 66 0.07 4.26 -17.81
C GLY A 66 0.05 4.84 -16.38
N LEU A 67 1.17 5.39 -15.91
CA LEU A 67 1.23 6.10 -14.61
C LEU A 67 0.41 7.40 -14.64
N MET A 68 0.43 8.15 -15.74
CA MET A 68 -0.43 9.34 -15.92
C MET A 68 -1.91 8.97 -15.96
N LEU A 69 -2.27 7.87 -16.62
CA LEU A 69 -3.64 7.35 -16.61
C LEU A 69 -4.07 6.93 -15.19
N SER A 70 -3.20 6.27 -14.44
CA SER A 70 -3.45 5.96 -13.03
C SER A 70 -3.70 7.24 -12.21
N ALA A 71 -2.88 8.28 -12.40
CA ALA A 71 -3.04 9.57 -11.72
C ALA A 71 -4.33 10.28 -12.12
N GLY A 72 -4.77 10.14 -13.38
CA GLY A 72 -6.04 10.65 -13.87
C GLY A 72 -7.26 9.96 -13.24
N ILE A 73 -7.14 8.68 -12.84
CA ILE A 73 -8.18 8.00 -12.05
C ILE A 73 -8.14 8.46 -10.60
N LYS A 74 -6.94 8.51 -10.01
CA LYS A 74 -6.77 8.94 -8.62
C LYS A 74 -5.49 9.74 -8.44
N TYR A 75 -5.64 11.04 -8.13
CA TYR A 75 -4.52 11.96 -7.94
C TYR A 75 -3.52 11.53 -6.86
N THR A 76 -3.94 10.66 -5.94
CA THR A 76 -3.04 10.08 -4.93
C THR A 76 -1.91 9.27 -5.53
N THR A 77 -2.01 8.85 -6.80
CA THR A 77 -0.95 8.10 -7.51
C THR A 77 -0.02 9.01 -8.33
N MET A 78 -0.27 10.33 -8.37
CA MET A 78 0.53 11.30 -9.12
C MET A 78 2.04 11.26 -8.77
N PRO A 79 2.47 11.12 -7.51
CA PRO A 79 3.90 11.01 -7.19
C PRO A 79 4.60 9.85 -7.92
N LEU A 80 3.85 8.79 -8.26
CA LEU A 80 4.40 7.60 -8.92
C LEU A 80 4.86 7.87 -10.35
N ILE A 81 4.36 8.92 -11.00
CA ILE A 81 4.83 9.35 -12.32
C ILE A 81 6.33 9.61 -12.30
N GLY A 82 6.90 10.02 -11.17
CA GLY A 82 8.33 10.25 -11.00
C GLY A 82 9.21 9.01 -10.95
N LEU A 83 8.64 7.81 -10.77
CA LEU A 83 9.42 6.58 -10.62
C LEU A 83 10.23 6.25 -11.88
N THR A 84 11.46 5.78 -11.66
CA THR A 84 12.41 5.42 -12.72
C THR A 84 12.93 4.00 -12.51
N LYS A 85 13.40 3.37 -13.59
CA LYS A 85 14.00 2.03 -13.51
C LYS A 85 15.29 2.03 -12.65
N ASN A 86 16.11 3.07 -12.81
CA ASN A 86 17.43 3.16 -12.15
C ASN A 86 17.34 3.47 -10.65
N GLY A 87 16.15 3.78 -10.13
CA GLY A 87 15.94 3.94 -8.69
C GLY A 87 16.46 5.24 -8.08
N ARG A 88 17.28 6.04 -8.78
CA ARG A 88 17.98 7.22 -8.24
C ARG A 88 17.09 8.16 -7.43
N PHE A 89 15.87 8.38 -7.89
CA PHE A 89 14.90 9.28 -7.24
C PHE A 89 13.68 8.56 -6.66
N ASN A 90 13.62 7.22 -6.73
CA ASN A 90 12.41 6.49 -6.32
C ASN A 90 12.10 6.72 -4.84
N ASN A 91 13.11 6.71 -3.97
CA ASN A 91 12.93 7.01 -2.55
C ASN A 91 12.27 8.38 -2.31
N ALA A 92 12.62 9.40 -3.10
CA ALA A 92 12.05 10.74 -2.95
C ALA A 92 10.56 10.75 -3.35
N PHE A 93 10.20 10.14 -4.48
CA PHE A 93 8.80 10.05 -4.89
C PHE A 93 7.95 9.20 -3.94
N LEU A 94 8.54 8.15 -3.35
CA LEU A 94 7.86 7.35 -2.33
C LEU A 94 7.73 8.10 -1.01
N PHE A 95 8.70 8.93 -0.64
CA PHE A 95 8.57 9.83 0.49
C PHE A 95 7.44 10.84 0.26
N ILE A 96 7.38 11.46 -0.93
CA ILE A 96 6.26 12.34 -1.31
C ILE A 96 4.92 11.59 -1.24
N GLN A 97 4.86 10.34 -1.70
CA GLN A 97 3.67 9.49 -1.58
C GLN A 97 3.24 9.30 -0.12
N MET A 98 4.19 9.04 0.79
CA MET A 98 3.90 8.91 2.22
C MET A 98 3.42 10.23 2.81
N CYS A 99 4.06 11.35 2.50
CA CYS A 99 3.62 12.68 2.92
C CYS A 99 2.19 12.99 2.45
N LEU A 100 1.84 12.58 1.23
CA LEU A 100 0.49 12.75 0.70
C LEU A 100 -0.54 11.93 1.47
N LEU A 101 -0.23 10.69 1.83
CA LEU A 101 -1.12 9.86 2.66
C LEU A 101 -1.31 10.45 4.06
N VAL A 102 -0.23 10.95 4.68
CA VAL A 102 -0.30 11.64 5.97
C VAL A 102 -1.14 12.91 5.86
N TYR A 103 -0.90 13.73 4.83
CA TYR A 103 -1.68 14.93 4.57
C TYR A 103 -3.17 14.62 4.44
N MET A 104 -3.53 13.63 3.62
CA MET A 104 -4.90 13.17 3.47
C MET A 104 -5.49 12.70 4.80
N GLY A 105 -4.76 11.92 5.59
CA GLY A 105 -5.22 11.46 6.91
C GLY A 105 -5.39 12.56 7.95
N THR A 106 -4.80 13.74 7.75
CA THR A 106 -4.97 14.91 8.64
C THR A 106 -6.07 15.86 8.18
N LYS A 107 -6.35 15.93 6.88
CA LYS A 107 -7.36 16.83 6.29
C LYS A 107 -8.69 16.14 6.06
N MET A 108 -8.67 14.83 5.91
CA MET A 108 -9.82 13.98 5.72
C MET A 108 -9.75 12.83 6.73
N GLU A 109 -10.84 12.10 6.84
CA GLU A 109 -10.91 10.89 7.64
C GLU A 109 -9.89 9.85 7.14
N ILE A 110 -9.23 9.12 8.05
CA ILE A 110 -8.31 8.06 7.64
C ILE A 110 -9.15 6.88 7.15
N GLN A 111 -9.04 6.57 5.86
CA GLN A 111 -9.76 5.46 5.25
C GLN A 111 -8.81 4.33 4.81
N PRO A 112 -9.14 3.05 5.05
CA PRO A 112 -8.29 1.91 4.69
C PRO A 112 -7.90 1.87 3.21
N TRP A 113 -8.84 2.16 2.31
CA TRP A 113 -8.59 2.09 0.87
C TRP A 113 -7.52 3.10 0.38
N TYR A 114 -7.31 4.22 1.07
CA TYR A 114 -6.22 5.15 0.73
C TYR A 114 -4.84 4.49 0.76
N TYR A 115 -4.67 3.46 1.58
CA TYR A 115 -3.40 2.74 1.74
C TYR A 115 -3.20 1.62 0.72
N LEU A 116 -4.19 1.33 -0.14
CA LEU A 116 -4.01 0.40 -1.27
C LEU A 116 -2.82 0.81 -2.14
N ILE A 117 -2.58 2.11 -2.29
CA ILE A 117 -1.46 2.61 -3.10
C ILE A 117 -0.09 2.15 -2.60
N LEU A 118 0.05 1.77 -1.33
CA LEU A 118 1.30 1.22 -0.79
C LEU A 118 1.71 -0.09 -1.48
N PHE A 119 0.76 -0.86 -2.01
CA PHE A 119 1.08 -2.10 -2.73
C PHE A 119 1.78 -1.85 -4.07
N VAL A 120 1.83 -0.61 -4.54
CA VAL A 120 2.68 -0.24 -5.66
C VAL A 120 4.17 -0.46 -5.35
N LEU A 121 4.52 -0.53 -4.07
CA LEU A 121 5.88 -0.78 -3.58
C LEU A 121 6.31 -2.23 -3.70
N ILE A 122 5.41 -3.18 -3.98
CA ILE A 122 5.74 -4.61 -4.03
C ILE A 122 7.01 -4.88 -4.87
N PRO A 123 7.17 -4.34 -6.09
CA PRO A 123 8.36 -4.63 -6.90
C PRO A 123 9.68 -4.08 -6.35
N PHE A 124 9.63 -3.13 -5.41
CA PHE A 124 10.80 -2.39 -4.93
C PHE A 124 11.12 -2.65 -3.44
N TYR A 125 10.10 -2.78 -2.58
CA TYR A 125 10.25 -2.81 -1.11
C TYR A 125 9.33 -3.86 -0.45
N THR A 126 9.32 -5.09 -0.95
CA THR A 126 8.55 -6.20 -0.32
C THR A 126 8.78 -6.34 1.19
N LYS A 127 10.02 -6.13 1.66
CA LYS A 127 10.35 -6.19 3.08
C LYS A 127 9.64 -5.10 3.88
N LEU A 128 9.57 -3.87 3.34
CA LEU A 128 8.89 -2.77 3.98
C LEU A 128 7.40 -3.10 4.15
N LEU A 129 6.73 -3.59 3.10
CA LEU A 129 5.32 -4.00 3.21
C LEU A 129 5.10 -5.04 4.31
N ASN A 130 5.96 -6.07 4.37
CA ASN A 130 5.88 -7.08 5.41
C ASN A 130 6.10 -6.52 6.83
N ASP A 131 7.03 -5.58 6.97
CA ASP A 131 7.31 -4.92 8.26
C ASP A 131 6.11 -4.08 8.73
N TRP A 132 5.27 -3.61 7.82
CA TRP A 132 4.07 -2.80 8.08
C TRP A 132 2.76 -3.61 8.18
N ASN A 133 2.81 -4.94 8.10
CA ASN A 133 1.60 -5.78 8.13
C ASN A 133 0.73 -5.56 9.39
N ILE A 134 1.32 -5.31 10.56
CA ILE A 134 0.53 -5.04 11.78
C ILE A 134 -0.32 -3.77 11.60
N PHE A 135 0.26 -2.71 11.05
CA PHE A 135 -0.50 -1.49 10.77
C PHE A 135 -1.61 -1.74 9.75
N ILE A 136 -1.32 -2.46 8.68
CA ILE A 136 -2.32 -2.78 7.64
C ILE A 136 -3.46 -3.63 8.21
N THR A 137 -3.16 -4.57 9.10
CA THR A 137 -4.17 -5.32 9.86
C THR A 137 -5.05 -4.39 10.69
N GLY A 138 -4.48 -3.37 11.32
CA GLY A 138 -5.22 -2.33 12.03
C GLY A 138 -6.19 -1.54 11.14
N LEU A 139 -5.81 -1.25 9.90
CA LEU A 139 -6.71 -0.60 8.92
C LEU A 139 -7.97 -1.45 8.66
N ILE A 140 -7.83 -2.76 8.52
CA ILE A 140 -8.98 -3.66 8.32
C ILE A 140 -9.80 -3.79 9.60
N PHE A 141 -9.17 -3.96 10.76
CA PHE A 141 -9.89 -4.04 12.03
C PHE A 141 -10.60 -2.74 12.39
N SER A 142 -10.23 -1.62 11.78
CA SER A 142 -10.91 -0.35 11.98
C SER A 142 -12.39 -0.37 11.57
N TYR A 143 -12.84 -1.36 10.78
CA TYR A 143 -14.27 -1.58 10.51
C TYR A 143 -15.06 -2.19 11.67
N TYR A 144 -14.38 -2.72 12.69
CA TYR A 144 -15.01 -3.38 13.83
C TYR A 144 -16.12 -2.55 14.52
N PRO A 145 -15.94 -1.24 14.81
CA PRO A 145 -16.98 -0.43 15.44
C PRO A 145 -18.27 -0.38 14.60
N TYR A 146 -18.14 -0.29 13.28
CA TYR A 146 -19.30 -0.24 12.37
C TYR A 146 -20.02 -1.58 12.27
N ILE A 147 -19.27 -2.69 12.25
CA ILE A 147 -19.85 -4.03 12.23
C ILE A 147 -20.54 -4.33 13.56
N ARG A 148 -19.92 -3.97 14.69
CA ARG A 148 -20.42 -4.31 16.02
C ARG A 148 -21.61 -3.46 16.45
N LEU A 149 -21.58 -2.16 16.15
CA LEU A 149 -22.57 -1.18 16.60
C LEU A 149 -23.60 -0.83 15.50
N GLY A 150 -23.36 -1.26 14.25
CA GLY A 150 -24.18 -0.92 13.08
C GLY A 150 -24.04 0.54 12.67
N GLY A 151 -24.38 0.89 11.42
CA GLY A 151 -24.47 2.29 10.96
C GLY A 151 -23.13 3.05 10.82
N TRP A 152 -23.12 4.09 9.97
CA TRP A 152 -21.95 4.91 9.63
C TRP A 152 -22.13 6.38 10.00
N ASP A 153 -22.86 6.62 11.08
CA ASP A 153 -23.61 7.85 11.33
C ASP A 153 -23.13 8.66 12.54
N THR A 154 -22.31 8.07 13.42
CA THR A 154 -21.92 8.70 14.69
C THR A 154 -20.43 8.99 14.75
N ALA A 155 -20.10 10.16 15.32
CA ALA A 155 -18.72 10.60 15.55
C ALA A 155 -17.95 9.66 16.51
N GLU A 156 -18.67 8.99 17.41
CA GLU A 156 -18.09 8.00 18.32
C GLU A 156 -17.48 6.81 17.55
N LYS A 157 -18.20 6.25 16.56
CA LYS A 157 -17.70 5.14 15.73
C LYS A 157 -16.47 5.55 14.92
N VAL A 158 -16.47 6.76 14.37
CA VAL A 158 -15.31 7.35 13.67
C VAL A 158 -14.11 7.49 14.60
N THR A 159 -14.34 7.93 15.84
CA THR A 159 -13.30 8.06 16.86
C THR A 159 -12.72 6.69 17.23
N LEU A 160 -13.58 5.69 17.45
CA LEU A 160 -13.15 4.31 17.71
C LEU A 160 -12.35 3.73 16.54
N LYS A 161 -12.77 3.99 15.30
CA LYS A 161 -12.02 3.61 14.08
C LYS A 161 -10.60 4.17 14.13
N HIS A 162 -10.45 5.48 14.36
CA HIS A 162 -9.15 6.12 14.43
C HIS A 162 -8.30 5.60 15.60
N ASN A 163 -8.90 5.35 16.76
CA ASN A 163 -8.19 4.78 17.91
C ASN A 163 -7.60 3.41 17.57
N ILE A 164 -8.36 2.53 16.89
CA ILE A 164 -7.86 1.23 16.42
C ILE A 164 -6.66 1.43 15.49
N ILE A 165 -6.78 2.30 14.49
CA ILE A 165 -5.70 2.56 13.52
C ILE A 165 -4.44 3.06 14.24
N ILE A 166 -4.58 4.00 15.17
CA ILE A 166 -3.46 4.59 15.93
C ILE A 166 -2.79 3.55 16.82
N VAL A 167 -3.56 2.72 17.53
CA VAL A 167 -3.01 1.64 18.37
C VAL A 167 -2.20 0.66 17.54
N PHE A 168 -2.72 0.20 16.41
CA PHE A 168 -1.99 -0.73 15.53
C PHE A 168 -0.78 -0.08 14.86
N LEU A 169 -0.84 1.22 14.53
CA LEU A 169 0.32 1.98 14.07
C LEU A 169 1.41 2.02 15.15
N PHE A 170 1.04 2.33 16.40
CA PHE A 170 1.97 2.37 17.51
C PHE A 170 2.62 1.00 17.76
N ILE A 171 1.82 -0.07 17.81
CA ILE A 171 2.34 -1.45 17.96
C ILE A 171 3.29 -1.78 16.80
N ASN A 172 2.97 -1.40 15.57
CA ASN A 172 3.83 -1.64 14.42
C ASN A 172 5.18 -0.91 14.54
N ILE A 173 5.18 0.35 14.99
CA ILE A 173 6.41 1.12 15.24
C ILE A 173 7.26 0.43 16.31
N VAL A 174 6.66 0.04 17.44
CA VAL A 174 7.37 -0.69 18.50
C VAL A 174 7.98 -1.98 17.96
N TYR A 175 7.22 -2.75 17.17
CA TYR A 175 7.71 -3.98 16.53
C TYR A 175 8.91 -3.73 15.61
N VAL A 176 8.84 -2.74 14.71
CA VAL A 176 9.93 -2.42 13.78
C VAL A 176 11.18 -1.97 14.52
N VAL A 177 11.03 -1.12 15.55
CA VAL A 177 12.14 -0.65 16.39
C VAL A 177 12.77 -1.82 17.16
N ALA A 178 11.97 -2.65 17.81
CA ALA A 178 12.44 -3.81 18.55
C ALA A 178 13.21 -4.79 17.63
N LYS A 179 12.65 -5.09 16.46
CA LYS A 179 13.30 -5.94 15.44
C LYS A 179 14.64 -5.37 14.99
N TYR A 180 14.72 -4.06 14.76
CA TYR A 180 15.97 -3.40 14.37
C TYR A 180 17.04 -3.46 15.48
N LEU A 181 16.67 -3.15 16.71
CA LEU A 181 17.57 -3.19 17.87
C LEU A 181 18.06 -4.62 18.14
N TRP A 182 17.18 -5.62 18.04
CA TRP A 182 17.54 -7.02 18.23
C TRP A 182 18.47 -7.54 17.12
N GLY A 183 18.22 -7.15 15.87
CA GLY A 183 19.08 -7.49 14.73
C GLY A 183 20.51 -6.97 14.88
N LYS A 184 20.68 -5.75 15.42
CA LYS A 184 22.01 -5.20 15.75
C LYS A 184 22.74 -6.01 16.82
N LYS A 185 22.04 -6.44 17.88
CA LYS A 185 22.64 -7.25 18.95
C LYS A 185 23.16 -8.60 18.42
N LEU A 186 22.39 -9.28 17.57
CA LEU A 186 22.81 -10.54 16.94
C LEU A 186 24.06 -10.39 16.06
N LEU A 187 24.15 -9.30 15.29
CA LEU A 187 25.32 -9.02 14.46
C LEU A 187 26.57 -8.69 15.29
N ALA A 188 26.40 -8.02 16.44
CA ALA A 188 27.49 -7.74 17.37
C ALA A 188 28.00 -9.02 18.07
N PHE A 189 27.11 -9.96 18.39
CA PHE A 189 27.48 -11.25 18.99
C PHE A 189 28.26 -12.15 18.02
N ARG A 190 27.90 -12.18 16.73
CA ARG A 190 28.60 -12.98 15.70
C ARG A 190 30.00 -12.48 15.32
N LYS A 191 30.38 -11.27 15.74
CA LYS A 191 31.70 -10.67 15.47
C LYS A 191 32.70 -10.85 16.63
N ARG A 192 32.26 -11.43 17.75
CA ARG A 192 33.12 -11.86 18.86
C ARG A 192 33.35 -13.36 18.74
#